data_AF-A0A645AV86-F1
#
_entry.id   AF-A0A645AV86-F1
#
_cell.length_a   1.000
_cell.length_b   1.000
_cell.length_c   1.000
_cell.angle_alpha   90.00
_cell.angle_beta   90.00
_cell.angle_gamma   90.00
#
_symmetry.space_group_name_H-M   'P 1'
#
loop_
_entity.id
_entity.type
_entity.pdbx_description
1 polymer ?
#
loop_
_entity_poly.entity_id
_entity_poly.type
_entity_poly.pdbx_seq_one_letter_code
_entity_poly.pdbx_strand_id
1 'polypeptide(L)'
;MRDPFFASLLTDSQNLVTEYGKATSFAGVKLTSLNKEEWDKIFSEEPELEKYRPYLEARYMRFTDHRAMNESQAIYLADLDNQRMKLETEAFSEITNNVTMAGNITLENGEEYSVNSQSYNTLLSTDQNRENRKKCFEKRFYHLKNESDSMASLYSEKARLDDLAARELNYTDYYDYTLYNGYLNSTQVDDMNTVFKERKDVFEDYNQFRRNKLGIETLRPYDLMLQLTDQPGKNYTYIEALQEIQKSYSRMDSRFNEIFLMMVTGSFIDVYPDPNMENSQEVTLTRYVL
;
A
#
# COMPACT_ATOMS: atom_id res chain seq x y z
N MET A 1 6.49 15.07 -0.49
CA MET A 1 6.59 15.77 -1.79
C MET A 1 7.05 17.23 -1.60
N ARG A 2 8.29 17.59 -1.97
CA ARG A 2 8.86 18.94 -1.75
C ARG A 2 8.66 19.92 -2.91
N ASP A 3 8.24 19.44 -4.07
CA ASP A 3 8.00 20.27 -5.25
C ASP A 3 6.59 20.91 -5.17
N PRO A 4 6.49 22.26 -5.16
CA PRO A 4 5.21 22.95 -5.11
C PRO A 4 4.26 22.61 -6.27
N PHE A 5 4.80 22.34 -7.47
CA PHE A 5 3.99 21.98 -8.63
C PHE A 5 3.27 20.65 -8.40
N PHE A 6 4.01 19.61 -7.98
CA PHE A 6 3.41 18.30 -7.75
C PHE A 6 2.46 18.29 -6.55
N ALA A 7 2.75 19.07 -5.50
CA ALA A 7 1.84 19.24 -4.36
C ALA A 7 0.52 19.91 -4.78
N SER A 8 0.58 20.94 -5.63
CA SER A 8 -0.62 21.57 -6.20
C SER A 8 -1.39 20.60 -7.08
N LEU A 9 -0.70 19.89 -8.00
CA LEU A 9 -1.31 18.94 -8.91
C LEU A 9 -2.06 17.83 -8.16
N LEU A 10 -1.47 17.30 -7.07
CA LEU A 10 -2.11 16.28 -6.24
C LEU A 10 -3.39 16.82 -5.58
N THR A 11 -3.32 18.03 -5.01
CA THR A 11 -4.47 18.69 -4.37
C THR A 11 -5.59 18.95 -5.38
N ASP A 12 -5.25 19.47 -6.55
CA ASP A 12 -6.21 19.74 -7.64
C ASP A 12 -6.85 18.44 -8.14
N SER A 13 -6.07 17.36 -8.26
CA SER A 13 -6.57 16.05 -8.64
C SER A 13 -7.53 15.46 -7.61
N GLN A 14 -7.21 15.55 -6.31
CA GLN A 14 -8.10 15.11 -5.24
C GLN A 14 -9.42 15.89 -5.24
N ASN A 15 -9.37 17.20 -5.43
CA ASN A 15 -10.57 18.03 -5.55
C ASN A 15 -11.39 17.69 -6.79
N LEU A 16 -10.74 17.47 -7.94
CA LEU A 16 -11.42 17.07 -9.19
C LEU A 16 -12.15 15.73 -9.04
N VAL A 17 -11.51 14.73 -8.41
CA VAL A 17 -12.14 13.42 -8.13
C VAL A 17 -13.38 13.60 -7.26
N THR A 18 -13.32 14.46 -6.24
CA THR A 18 -14.47 14.78 -5.38
C THR A 18 -15.60 15.45 -6.16
N GLU A 19 -15.31 16.46 -6.97
CA GLU A 19 -16.34 17.14 -7.78
C GLU A 19 -16.97 16.21 -8.83
N TYR A 20 -16.18 15.33 -9.43
CA TYR A 20 -16.68 14.27 -10.31
C TYR A 20 -17.62 13.31 -9.56
N GLY A 21 -17.25 12.89 -8.35
CA GLY A 21 -18.08 12.04 -7.48
C GLY A 21 -19.42 12.70 -7.14
N LYS A 22 -19.42 14.00 -6.81
CA LYS A 22 -20.64 14.78 -6.56
C LYS A 22 -21.53 14.86 -7.79
N ALA A 23 -20.96 15.23 -8.94
CA ALA A 23 -21.69 15.42 -10.20
C ALA A 23 -22.33 14.12 -10.72
N THR A 24 -21.76 12.95 -10.38
CA THR A 24 -22.24 11.64 -10.81
C THR A 24 -23.00 10.86 -9.73
N SER A 25 -23.19 11.45 -8.55
CA SER A 25 -23.78 10.78 -7.38
C SER A 25 -25.19 10.23 -7.61
N PHE A 26 -26.00 10.92 -8.43
CA PHE A 26 -27.35 10.50 -8.81
C PHE A 26 -27.38 9.05 -9.36
N ALA A 27 -26.38 8.66 -10.15
CA ALA A 27 -26.33 7.34 -10.76
C ALA A 27 -26.07 6.26 -9.70
N GLY A 28 -25.10 6.49 -8.81
CA GLY A 28 -24.78 5.56 -7.73
C GLY A 28 -25.97 5.35 -6.78
N VAL A 29 -26.63 6.45 -6.37
CA VAL A 29 -27.83 6.40 -5.53
C VAL A 29 -28.95 5.64 -6.21
N LYS A 30 -29.22 5.91 -7.49
CA LYS A 30 -30.30 5.22 -8.21
C LYS A 30 -30.02 3.73 -8.35
N LEU A 31 -28.83 3.36 -8.83
CA LEU A 31 -28.49 1.97 -9.15
C LEU A 31 -28.43 1.08 -7.89
N THR A 32 -27.90 1.60 -6.78
CA THR A 32 -27.89 0.85 -5.50
C THR A 32 -29.27 0.71 -4.87
N SER A 33 -30.21 1.62 -5.18
CA SER A 33 -31.57 1.54 -4.65
C SER A 33 -32.48 0.52 -5.33
N LEU A 34 -32.08 0.01 -6.50
CA LEU A 34 -32.86 -0.97 -7.25
C LEU A 34 -32.87 -2.32 -6.53
N ASN A 35 -34.06 -2.92 -6.41
CA ASN A 35 -34.20 -4.27 -5.88
C ASN A 35 -33.91 -5.33 -6.95
N LYS A 36 -33.90 -6.60 -6.54
CA LYS A 36 -33.61 -7.73 -7.44
C LYS A 36 -34.56 -7.81 -8.65
N GLU A 37 -35.85 -7.61 -8.45
CA GLU A 37 -36.84 -7.70 -9.52
C GLU A 37 -36.64 -6.58 -10.56
N GLU A 38 -36.28 -5.37 -10.11
CA GLU A 38 -35.96 -4.25 -10.99
C GLU A 38 -34.69 -4.52 -11.82
N TRP A 39 -33.65 -5.08 -11.19
CA TRP A 39 -32.44 -5.50 -11.90
C TRP A 39 -32.72 -6.62 -12.91
N ASP A 40 -33.45 -7.65 -12.50
CA ASP A 40 -33.82 -8.77 -13.38
C ASP A 40 -34.62 -8.27 -14.60
N LYS A 41 -35.50 -7.28 -14.39
CA LYS A 41 -36.22 -6.61 -15.47
C LYS A 41 -35.27 -5.90 -16.42
N ILE A 42 -34.33 -5.08 -15.92
CA ILE A 42 -33.34 -4.36 -16.75
C ILE A 42 -32.56 -5.33 -17.64
N PHE A 43 -32.07 -6.44 -17.08
CA PHE A 43 -31.33 -7.44 -17.86
C PHE A 43 -32.21 -8.17 -18.89
N SER A 44 -33.51 -8.35 -18.60
CA SER A 44 -34.45 -8.95 -19.56
C SER A 44 -34.81 -8.01 -20.71
N GLU A 45 -34.91 -6.72 -20.45
CA GLU A 45 -35.26 -5.69 -21.45
C GLU A 45 -34.07 -5.32 -22.33
N GLU A 46 -32.85 -5.37 -21.78
CA GLU A 46 -31.61 -5.11 -22.51
C GLU A 46 -30.59 -6.25 -22.31
N PRO A 47 -30.70 -7.35 -23.10
CA PRO A 47 -29.80 -8.50 -22.99
C PRO A 47 -28.31 -8.16 -23.20
N GLU A 48 -27.98 -7.07 -23.89
CA GLU A 48 -26.57 -6.68 -24.06
C GLU A 48 -25.89 -6.25 -22.75
N LEU A 49 -26.67 -5.91 -21.71
CA LEU A 49 -26.14 -5.57 -20.38
C LEU A 49 -25.60 -6.78 -19.61
N GLU A 50 -25.94 -8.00 -20.02
CA GLU A 50 -25.50 -9.23 -19.36
C GLU A 50 -23.97 -9.33 -19.27
N LYS A 51 -23.26 -8.82 -20.29
CA LYS A 51 -21.78 -8.76 -20.30
C LYS A 51 -21.19 -7.87 -19.19
N TYR A 52 -21.98 -6.94 -18.64
CA TYR A 52 -21.62 -6.06 -17.55
C TYR A 52 -22.17 -6.50 -16.19
N ARG A 53 -22.95 -7.59 -16.12
CA ARG A 53 -23.54 -8.08 -14.87
C ARG A 53 -22.52 -8.20 -13.74
N PRO A 54 -21.33 -8.81 -13.92
CA PRO A 54 -20.36 -8.91 -12.82
C PRO A 54 -19.91 -7.55 -12.29
N TYR A 55 -19.75 -6.57 -13.18
CA TYR A 55 -19.42 -5.19 -12.80
C TYR A 55 -20.57 -4.53 -12.03
N LEU A 56 -21.81 -4.65 -12.53
CA LEU A 56 -22.98 -4.05 -11.91
C LEU A 56 -23.31 -4.70 -10.55
N GLU A 57 -23.14 -6.00 -10.43
CA GLU A 57 -23.28 -6.76 -9.18
C GLU A 57 -22.24 -6.29 -8.16
N ALA A 58 -20.98 -6.27 -8.57
CA ALA A 58 -19.87 -5.91 -7.71
C ALA A 58 -19.86 -4.42 -7.32
N ARG A 59 -20.44 -3.53 -8.15
CA ARG A 59 -20.42 -2.09 -7.91
C ARG A 59 -21.69 -1.54 -7.28
N TYR A 60 -22.86 -2.12 -7.55
CA TYR A 60 -24.14 -1.56 -7.16
C TYR A 60 -25.06 -2.55 -6.43
N MET A 61 -25.35 -3.71 -7.03
CA MET A 61 -26.40 -4.61 -6.52
C MET A 61 -26.09 -5.16 -5.14
N ARG A 62 -24.82 -5.44 -4.85
CA ARG A 62 -24.39 -5.93 -3.54
C ARG A 62 -24.59 -4.89 -2.44
N PHE A 63 -24.52 -3.60 -2.76
CA PHE A 63 -24.51 -2.51 -1.78
C PHE A 63 -25.90 -1.96 -1.45
N THR A 64 -26.99 -2.67 -1.76
CA THR A 64 -28.37 -2.18 -1.51
C THR A 64 -28.62 -1.80 -0.05
N ASP A 65 -28.05 -2.56 0.90
CA ASP A 65 -28.17 -2.29 2.34
C ASP A 65 -27.16 -1.26 2.86
N HIS A 66 -26.11 -1.00 2.08
CA HIS A 66 -24.96 -0.17 2.45
C HIS A 66 -24.71 0.93 1.41
N ARG A 67 -25.65 1.88 1.35
CA ARG A 67 -25.68 2.95 0.33
C ARG A 67 -26.10 4.29 0.90
N ALA A 68 -25.75 5.34 0.18
CA ALA A 68 -26.36 6.65 0.38
C ALA A 68 -27.86 6.61 0.03
N MET A 69 -28.68 7.26 0.84
CA MET A 69 -30.14 7.30 0.69
C MET A 69 -30.60 8.33 -0.34
N ASN A 70 -29.82 9.39 -0.54
CA ASN A 70 -30.08 10.45 -1.50
C ASN A 70 -28.77 11.11 -1.95
N GLU A 71 -28.86 11.96 -2.97
CA GLU A 71 -27.70 12.67 -3.53
C GLU A 71 -27.03 13.61 -2.52
N SER A 72 -27.78 14.25 -1.62
CA SER A 72 -27.20 15.12 -0.60
C SER A 72 -26.28 14.34 0.36
N GLN A 73 -26.68 13.13 0.76
CA GLN A 73 -25.83 12.26 1.57
C GLN A 73 -24.62 11.76 0.77
N ALA A 74 -24.78 11.43 -0.51
CA ALA A 74 -23.67 11.02 -1.37
C ALA A 74 -22.65 12.15 -1.58
N ILE A 75 -23.11 13.40 -1.73
CA ILE A 75 -22.24 14.59 -1.81
C ILE A 75 -21.47 14.78 -0.51
N TYR A 76 -22.15 14.65 0.63
CA TYR A 76 -21.51 14.73 1.94
C TYR A 76 -20.42 13.66 2.11
N LEU A 77 -20.68 12.41 1.69
CA LEU A 77 -19.69 11.34 1.71
C LEU A 77 -18.49 11.63 0.81
N ALA A 78 -18.71 12.22 -0.37
CA ALA A 78 -17.62 12.63 -1.26
C ALA A 78 -16.73 13.72 -0.62
N ASP A 79 -17.31 14.63 0.16
CA ASP A 79 -16.56 15.62 0.93
C ASP A 79 -15.79 15.01 2.11
N LEU A 80 -16.35 13.99 2.78
CA LEU A 80 -15.64 13.22 3.79
C LEU A 80 -14.45 12.47 3.19
N ASP A 81 -14.65 11.81 2.04
CA ASP A 81 -13.57 11.11 1.32
C ASP A 81 -12.45 12.06 0.91
N ASN A 82 -12.78 13.29 0.50
CA ASN A 82 -11.77 14.31 0.21
C ASN A 82 -10.89 14.65 1.43
N GLN A 83 -11.52 14.85 2.59
CA GLN A 83 -10.80 15.12 3.85
C GLN A 83 -9.90 13.94 4.24
N ARG A 84 -10.41 12.71 4.12
CA ARG A 84 -9.67 11.48 4.41
C ARG A 84 -8.45 11.33 3.50
N MET A 85 -8.60 11.56 2.18
CA MET A 85 -7.49 11.54 1.22
C MET A 85 -6.43 12.60 1.54
N LYS A 86 -6.84 13.79 1.99
CA LYS A 86 -5.90 14.87 2.35
C LYS A 86 -5.09 14.53 3.60
N LEU A 87 -5.73 13.95 4.62
CA LEU A 87 -5.03 13.46 5.82
C LEU A 87 -4.02 12.35 5.49
N GLU A 88 -4.35 11.45 4.56
CA GLU A 88 -3.40 10.44 4.08
C GLU A 88 -2.19 11.07 3.38
N THR A 89 -2.42 12.05 2.50
CA THR A 89 -1.34 12.81 1.85
C THR A 89 -0.46 13.54 2.86
N GLU A 90 -1.06 14.18 3.87
CA GLU A 90 -0.35 14.88 4.92
C GLU A 90 0.53 13.91 5.73
N ALA A 91 -0.05 12.81 6.22
CA ALA A 91 0.67 11.78 6.96
C ALA A 91 1.84 11.18 6.15
N PHE A 92 1.63 10.90 4.86
CA PHE A 92 2.68 10.40 3.98
C PHE A 92 3.81 11.43 3.79
N SER A 93 3.45 12.70 3.66
CA SER A 93 4.41 13.80 3.54
C SER A 93 5.24 13.96 4.81
N GLU A 94 4.62 13.91 6.00
CA GLU A 94 5.33 13.98 7.29
C GLU A 94 6.34 12.84 7.44
N ILE A 95 5.90 11.59 7.24
CA ILE A 95 6.79 10.42 7.32
C ILE A 95 7.96 10.57 6.35
N THR A 96 7.68 10.91 5.10
CA THR A 96 8.72 10.95 4.08
C THR A 96 9.74 12.05 4.34
N ASN A 97 9.26 13.24 4.67
CA ASN A 97 10.11 14.41 4.87
C ASN A 97 10.92 14.34 6.16
N ASN A 98 10.33 13.81 7.24
CA ASN A 98 10.90 13.93 8.58
C ASN A 98 11.50 12.63 9.10
N VAL A 99 11.02 11.46 8.63
CA VAL A 99 11.47 10.13 9.09
C VAL A 99 12.33 9.43 8.05
N THR A 100 11.86 9.35 6.81
CA THR A 100 12.55 8.59 5.76
C THR A 100 13.87 9.24 5.37
N MET A 101 13.92 10.57 5.19
CA MET A 101 15.17 11.32 4.98
C MET A 101 15.85 11.66 6.32
N ALA A 102 16.36 10.64 7.01
CA ALA A 102 16.88 10.77 8.37
C ALA A 102 18.23 11.51 8.46
N GLY A 103 18.86 11.91 7.36
CA GLY A 103 20.14 12.61 7.35
C GLY A 103 21.33 11.65 7.47
N ASN A 104 22.48 12.11 7.98
CA ASN A 104 23.72 11.32 7.94
C ASN A 104 24.10 10.67 9.28
N ILE A 105 24.87 9.60 9.21
CA ILE A 105 25.57 8.95 10.33
C ILE A 105 27.06 8.75 9.97
N THR A 106 27.93 8.71 10.97
CA THR A 106 29.34 8.31 10.78
C THR A 106 29.52 6.82 11.08
N LEU A 107 29.99 6.07 10.07
CA LEU A 107 30.30 4.64 10.18
C LEU A 107 31.61 4.41 10.95
N GLU A 108 31.84 3.17 11.39
CA GLU A 108 33.07 2.80 12.12
C GLU A 108 34.37 2.98 11.30
N ASN A 109 34.29 3.01 9.97
CA ASN A 109 35.43 3.31 9.10
C ASN A 109 35.69 4.83 8.96
N GLY A 110 34.90 5.68 9.59
CA GLY A 110 34.98 7.14 9.52
C GLY A 110 34.23 7.77 8.33
N GLU A 111 33.56 6.96 7.49
CA GLU A 111 32.78 7.44 6.36
C GLU A 111 31.43 8.02 6.81
N GLU A 112 31.04 9.13 6.20
CA GLU A 112 29.70 9.70 6.35
C GLU A 112 28.72 8.96 5.43
N TYR A 113 27.66 8.40 6.02
CA TYR A 113 26.64 7.64 5.33
C TYR A 113 25.28 8.33 5.42
N SER A 114 24.68 8.63 4.28
CA SER A 114 23.34 9.24 4.23
C SER A 114 22.26 8.18 4.41
N VAL A 115 21.37 8.36 5.37
CA VAL A 115 20.26 7.47 5.73
C VAL A 115 18.96 8.00 5.10
N ASN A 116 18.51 7.31 4.06
CA ASN A 116 17.24 7.49 3.36
C ASN A 116 16.53 6.14 3.19
N SER A 117 15.38 6.08 2.51
CA SER A 117 14.62 4.82 2.33
C SER A 117 15.48 3.66 1.79
N GLN A 118 16.24 3.91 0.72
CA GLN A 118 17.02 2.88 0.04
C GLN A 118 18.31 2.53 0.79
N SER A 119 19.05 3.54 1.24
CA SER A 119 20.33 3.35 1.92
C SER A 119 20.14 2.71 3.30
N TYR A 120 19.04 3.03 4.01
CA TYR A 120 18.68 2.38 5.26
C TYR A 120 18.56 0.86 5.10
N ASN A 121 17.76 0.41 4.13
CA ASN A 121 17.55 -1.01 3.88
C ASN A 121 18.83 -1.70 3.40
N THR A 122 19.62 -1.01 2.56
CA THR A 122 20.91 -1.51 2.08
C THR A 122 21.85 -1.76 3.25
N LEU A 123 22.10 -0.74 4.09
CA LEU A 123 23.01 -0.85 5.23
C LEU A 123 22.56 -1.94 6.21
N LEU A 124 21.29 -1.99 6.58
CA LEU A 124 20.79 -3.01 7.52
C LEU A 124 20.87 -4.44 6.97
N SER A 125 20.79 -4.61 5.65
CA SER A 125 20.81 -5.94 5.02
C SER A 125 22.21 -6.42 4.65
N THR A 126 23.18 -5.53 4.43
CA THR A 126 24.52 -5.92 3.93
C THR A 126 25.68 -5.62 4.87
N ASP A 127 25.57 -4.61 5.74
CA ASP A 127 26.70 -4.22 6.59
C ASP A 127 26.90 -5.23 7.72
N GLN A 128 28.06 -5.88 7.74
CA GLN A 128 28.42 -6.88 8.75
C GLN A 128 28.71 -6.23 10.11
N ASN A 129 29.07 -4.94 10.14
CA ASN A 129 29.30 -4.22 11.38
C ASN A 129 27.97 -3.91 12.08
N ARG A 130 27.77 -4.56 13.23
CA ARG A 130 26.55 -4.42 14.03
C ARG A 130 26.32 -3.01 14.57
N GLU A 131 27.38 -2.27 14.88
CA GLU A 131 27.24 -0.90 15.41
C GLU A 131 26.81 0.07 14.30
N ASN A 132 27.30 -0.10 13.06
CA ASN A 132 26.79 0.65 11.91
C ASN A 132 25.29 0.42 11.71
N ARG A 133 24.85 -0.85 11.73
CA ARG A 133 23.41 -1.19 11.61
C ARG A 133 22.58 -0.56 12.73
N LYS A 134 23.07 -0.62 13.97
CA LYS A 134 22.42 0.00 15.12
C LYS A 134 22.30 1.51 14.97
N LYS A 135 23.39 2.22 14.64
CA LYS A 135 23.38 3.68 14.39
C LYS A 135 22.37 4.07 13.31
N CYS A 136 22.35 3.34 12.20
CA CYS A 136 21.40 3.57 11.10
C CYS A 136 19.94 3.38 11.55
N PHE A 137 19.65 2.27 12.26
CA PHE A 137 18.34 2.01 12.84
C PHE A 137 17.90 3.09 13.83
N GLU A 138 18.74 3.41 14.81
CA GLU A 138 18.44 4.38 15.85
C GLU A 138 18.24 5.79 15.28
N LYS A 139 18.97 6.15 14.22
CA LYS A 139 18.79 7.43 13.53
C LYS A 139 17.36 7.57 12.98
N ARG A 140 16.87 6.58 12.21
CA ARG A 140 15.50 6.61 11.68
C ARG A 140 14.45 6.50 12.79
N PHE A 141 14.71 5.67 13.80
CA PHE A 141 13.80 5.51 14.94
C PHE A 141 13.68 6.78 15.79
N TYR A 142 14.76 7.55 15.95
CA TYR A 142 14.73 8.85 16.61
C TYR A 142 13.77 9.82 15.91
N HIS A 143 13.87 9.93 14.58
CA HIS A 143 12.95 10.75 13.80
C HIS A 143 11.50 10.24 13.90
N LEU A 144 11.27 8.94 13.78
CA LEU A 144 9.94 8.35 13.94
C LEU A 144 9.32 8.69 15.30
N LYS A 145 10.12 8.61 16.37
CA LYS A 145 9.66 8.97 17.72
C LYS A 145 9.31 10.46 17.81
N ASN A 146 10.10 11.35 17.22
CA ASN A 146 9.82 12.78 17.25
C ASN A 146 8.54 13.15 16.50
N GLU A 147 8.22 12.43 15.42
CA GLU A 147 6.97 12.64 14.66
C GLU A 147 5.75 11.93 15.26
N SER A 148 5.93 11.13 16.32
CA SER A 148 4.87 10.22 16.81
C SER A 148 3.61 10.93 17.30
N ASP A 149 3.73 12.11 17.90
CA ASP A 149 2.57 12.90 18.37
C ASP A 149 1.75 13.46 17.19
N SER A 150 2.43 13.93 16.13
CA SER A 150 1.78 14.43 14.92
C SER A 150 1.06 13.29 14.19
N MET A 151 1.78 12.18 14.00
CA MET A 151 1.23 10.97 13.38
C MET A 151 0.05 10.39 14.15
N ALA A 152 0.10 10.39 15.49
CA ALA A 152 -1.02 9.95 16.31
C ALA A 152 -2.24 10.88 16.16
N SER A 153 -2.01 12.18 16.04
CA SER A 153 -3.08 13.17 15.83
C SER A 153 -3.75 12.98 14.47
N LEU A 154 -2.96 12.85 13.40
CA LEU A 154 -3.46 12.58 12.04
C LEU A 154 -4.22 11.26 11.97
N TYR A 155 -3.66 10.20 12.56
CA TYR A 155 -4.31 8.89 12.61
C TYR A 155 -5.64 8.93 13.38
N SER A 156 -5.67 9.60 14.53
CA SER A 156 -6.89 9.73 15.35
C SER A 156 -8.01 10.43 14.58
N GLU A 157 -7.69 11.54 13.91
CA GLU A 157 -8.68 12.27 13.11
C GLU A 157 -9.15 11.46 11.90
N LYS A 158 -8.21 10.83 11.19
CA LYS A 158 -8.55 9.94 10.07
C LYS A 158 -9.46 8.79 10.52
N ALA A 159 -9.12 8.10 11.59
CA ALA A 159 -9.92 6.98 12.12
C ALA A 159 -11.34 7.43 12.50
N ARG A 160 -11.49 8.64 13.07
CA ARG A 160 -12.80 9.22 13.39
C ARG A 160 -13.63 9.48 12.13
N LEU A 161 -13.01 10.00 11.06
CA LEU A 161 -13.68 10.26 9.79
C LEU A 161 -13.99 8.98 9.01
N ASP A 162 -13.09 8.00 9.05
CA ASP A 162 -13.28 6.65 8.50
C ASP A 162 -14.54 6.01 9.12
N ASP A 163 -14.65 6.01 10.45
CA ASP A 163 -15.81 5.48 11.17
C ASP A 163 -17.10 6.26 10.89
N LEU A 164 -17.01 7.59 10.76
CA LEU A 164 -18.16 8.43 10.42
C LEU A 164 -18.70 8.07 9.03
N ALA A 165 -17.82 7.98 8.03
CA ALA A 165 -18.20 7.63 6.67
C ALA A 165 -18.83 6.21 6.59
N ALA A 166 -18.29 5.25 7.35
CA ALA A 166 -18.85 3.91 7.43
C ALA A 166 -20.27 3.91 8.04
N ARG A 167 -20.49 4.65 9.12
CA ARG A 167 -21.81 4.72 9.78
C ARG A 167 -22.87 5.39 8.91
N GLU A 168 -22.50 6.40 8.14
CA GLU A 168 -23.38 7.03 7.15
C GLU A 168 -23.85 6.04 6.06
N LEU A 169 -23.07 4.98 5.83
CA LEU A 169 -23.39 3.88 4.91
C LEU A 169 -23.94 2.64 5.63
N ASN A 170 -24.47 2.79 6.85
CA ASN A 170 -25.06 1.72 7.66
C ASN A 170 -24.10 0.57 8.04
N TYR A 171 -22.80 0.81 8.11
CA TYR A 171 -21.86 -0.12 8.74
C TYR A 171 -21.70 0.19 10.23
N THR A 172 -21.31 -0.81 11.03
CA THR A 172 -21.04 -0.62 12.47
C THR A 172 -19.87 0.33 12.69
N ASP A 173 -18.81 0.12 11.92
CA ASP A 173 -17.55 0.86 11.94
C ASP A 173 -16.82 0.70 10.59
N TYR A 174 -15.65 1.34 10.48
CA TYR A 174 -14.85 1.28 9.25
C TYR A 174 -14.21 -0.10 8.99
N TYR A 175 -14.05 -0.92 10.02
CA TYR A 175 -13.53 -2.28 9.87
C TYR A 175 -14.54 -3.16 9.11
N ASP A 176 -15.81 -3.13 9.51
CA ASP A 176 -16.91 -3.81 8.81
C ASP A 176 -17.04 -3.31 7.36
N TYR A 177 -16.95 -1.99 7.14
CA TYR A 177 -16.93 -1.40 5.80
C TYR A 177 -15.82 -1.98 4.92
N THR A 178 -14.60 -2.08 5.47
CA THR A 178 -13.42 -2.55 4.73
C THR A 178 -13.54 -4.03 4.38
N LEU A 179 -13.95 -4.87 5.34
CA LEU A 179 -14.15 -6.30 5.10
C LEU A 179 -15.23 -6.54 4.06
N TYR A 180 -16.35 -5.83 4.17
CA TYR A 180 -17.42 -5.95 3.19
C TYR A 180 -16.92 -5.58 1.78
N ASN A 181 -16.20 -4.48 1.60
CA ASN A 181 -15.62 -4.12 0.29
C ASN A 181 -14.65 -5.19 -0.25
N GLY A 182 -13.93 -5.88 0.62
CA GLY A 182 -13.01 -6.96 0.27
C GLY A 182 -13.64 -8.34 0.02
N TYR A 183 -14.98 -8.47 0.08
CA TYR A 183 -15.67 -9.78 0.10
C TYR A 183 -15.24 -10.67 1.26
N LEU A 184 -14.90 -10.05 2.39
CA LEU A 184 -14.46 -10.71 3.61
C LEU A 184 -15.50 -10.55 4.73
N ASN A 185 -15.41 -11.41 5.73
CA ASN A 185 -16.10 -11.29 7.01
C ASN A 185 -15.12 -11.41 8.19
N SER A 186 -15.57 -11.03 9.38
CA SER A 186 -14.74 -11.04 10.59
C SER A 186 -14.21 -12.43 10.93
N THR A 187 -15.01 -13.49 10.73
CA THR A 187 -14.60 -14.88 10.97
C THR A 187 -13.38 -15.28 10.14
N GLN A 188 -13.28 -14.88 8.87
CA GLN A 188 -12.11 -15.17 8.04
C GLN A 188 -10.83 -14.52 8.57
N VAL A 189 -10.94 -13.31 9.13
CA VAL A 189 -9.81 -12.61 9.76
C VAL A 189 -9.44 -13.27 11.09
N ASP A 190 -10.42 -13.68 11.88
CA ASP A 190 -10.22 -14.38 13.15
C ASP A 190 -9.57 -15.75 12.96
N ASP A 191 -9.99 -16.50 11.94
CA ASP A 191 -9.40 -17.79 11.56
C ASP A 191 -7.91 -17.60 11.18
N MET A 192 -7.61 -16.61 10.32
CA MET A 192 -6.24 -16.30 9.93
C MET A 192 -5.37 -15.92 11.16
N ASN A 193 -5.91 -15.07 12.04
CA ASN A 193 -5.22 -14.65 13.26
C ASN A 193 -4.95 -15.83 14.22
N THR A 194 -5.90 -16.77 14.30
CA THR A 194 -5.74 -17.99 15.10
C THR A 194 -4.59 -18.83 14.57
N VAL A 195 -4.57 -19.09 13.26
CA VAL A 195 -3.47 -19.83 12.62
C VAL A 195 -2.11 -19.15 12.85
N PHE A 196 -2.03 -17.82 12.71
CA PHE A 196 -0.77 -17.10 12.97
C PHE A 196 -0.30 -17.25 14.42
N LYS A 197 -1.21 -17.18 15.40
CA LYS A 197 -0.87 -17.35 16.82
C LYS A 197 -0.45 -18.78 17.14
N GLU A 198 -1.12 -19.77 16.57
CA GLU A 198 -0.79 -21.20 16.73
C GLU A 198 0.56 -21.57 16.10
N ARG A 199 0.94 -20.88 15.02
CA ARG A 199 2.18 -21.12 14.27
C ARG A 199 3.30 -20.12 14.58
N LYS A 200 3.20 -19.40 15.71
CA LYS A 200 4.21 -18.44 16.14
C LYS A 200 5.57 -19.10 16.41
N ASP A 201 5.57 -20.38 16.76
CA ASP A 201 6.76 -21.21 16.98
C ASP A 201 7.67 -21.23 15.75
N VAL A 202 7.10 -21.27 14.53
CA VAL A 202 7.87 -21.18 13.28
C VAL A 202 8.68 -19.88 13.19
N PHE A 203 8.09 -18.76 13.65
CA PHE A 203 8.77 -17.46 13.68
C PHE A 203 9.81 -17.38 14.80
N GLU A 204 9.49 -17.93 15.99
CA GLU A 204 10.41 -18.05 17.12
C GLU A 204 11.65 -18.89 16.74
N ASP A 205 11.45 -20.04 16.08
CA ASP A 205 12.51 -20.93 15.59
C ASP A 205 13.42 -20.25 14.56
N TYR A 206 12.84 -19.50 13.62
CA TYR A 206 13.63 -18.75 12.64
C TYR A 206 14.48 -17.66 13.29
N ASN A 207 13.94 -16.95 14.27
CA ASN A 207 14.70 -15.94 15.02
C ASN A 207 15.79 -16.58 15.90
N GLN A 208 15.52 -17.75 16.46
CA GLN A 208 16.51 -18.53 17.21
C GLN A 208 17.64 -19.02 16.30
N PHE A 209 17.32 -19.50 15.09
CA PHE A 209 18.30 -19.84 14.06
C PHE A 209 19.17 -18.63 13.70
N ARG A 210 18.54 -17.47 13.42
CA ARG A 210 19.24 -16.22 13.11
C ARG A 210 20.18 -15.80 14.23
N ARG A 211 19.70 -15.82 15.48
CA ARG A 211 20.49 -15.51 16.68
C ARG A 211 21.73 -16.40 16.79
N ASN A 212 21.55 -17.71 16.59
CA ASN A 212 22.65 -18.69 16.61
C ASN A 212 23.66 -18.47 15.47
N LYS A 213 23.19 -18.27 14.23
CA LYS A 213 24.05 -18.04 13.06
C LYS A 213 24.86 -16.76 13.19
N LEU A 214 24.31 -15.72 13.80
CA LEU A 214 24.99 -14.44 14.06
C LEU A 214 25.89 -14.46 15.31
N GLY A 215 25.81 -15.50 16.15
CA GLY A 215 26.61 -15.60 17.37
C GLY A 215 26.32 -14.50 18.40
N ILE A 216 25.09 -13.99 18.45
CA ILE A 216 24.69 -12.89 19.35
C ILE A 216 23.79 -13.40 20.48
N GLU A 217 23.90 -12.78 21.66
CA GLU A 217 23.09 -13.15 22.82
C GLU A 217 21.62 -12.73 22.67
N THR A 218 21.40 -11.47 22.26
CA THR A 218 20.08 -10.87 22.07
C THR A 218 19.93 -10.37 20.63
N LEU A 219 18.91 -10.86 19.95
CA LEU A 219 18.50 -10.40 18.62
C LEU A 219 17.76 -9.06 18.74
N ARG A 220 18.19 -8.05 17.97
CA ARG A 220 17.58 -6.71 17.96
C ARG A 220 16.96 -6.41 16.58
N PRO A 221 16.07 -5.41 16.45
CA PRO A 221 15.45 -5.09 15.16
C PRO A 221 16.44 -4.87 14.01
N TYR A 222 17.58 -4.23 14.29
CA TYR A 222 18.67 -3.99 13.32
C TYR A 222 19.51 -5.24 12.98
N ASP A 223 19.19 -6.40 13.52
CA ASP A 223 19.80 -7.70 13.16
C ASP A 223 18.88 -8.53 12.24
N LEU A 224 17.61 -8.13 12.09
CA LEU A 224 16.58 -8.93 11.40
C LEU A 224 16.72 -8.90 9.88
N MET A 225 17.28 -7.83 9.32
CA MET A 225 17.43 -7.65 7.87
C MET A 225 18.74 -8.21 7.31
N LEU A 226 19.74 -8.43 8.16
CA LEU A 226 21.06 -8.85 7.72
C LEU A 226 20.98 -10.16 6.94
N GLN A 227 21.60 -10.19 5.75
CA GLN A 227 21.76 -11.40 4.97
C GLN A 227 22.63 -12.40 5.74
N LEU A 228 22.11 -13.61 5.96
CA LEU A 228 22.77 -14.66 6.75
C LEU A 228 23.72 -15.53 5.92
N THR A 229 23.79 -15.30 4.61
CA THR A 229 24.65 -16.04 3.69
C THR A 229 26.04 -15.43 3.66
N ASP A 230 27.05 -16.28 3.72
CA ASP A 230 28.46 -15.85 3.74
C ASP A 230 28.97 -15.39 2.36
N GLN A 231 28.10 -15.35 1.34
CA GLN A 231 28.44 -14.89 -0.01
C GLN A 231 27.81 -13.52 -0.26
N PRO A 232 28.59 -12.49 -0.68
CA PRO A 232 28.00 -11.27 -1.20
C PRO A 232 27.14 -11.62 -2.41
N GLY A 233 25.93 -11.06 -2.46
CA GLY A 233 25.04 -11.25 -3.60
C GLY A 233 25.76 -10.94 -4.91
N LYS A 234 25.52 -11.76 -5.94
CA LYS A 234 26.03 -11.47 -7.28
C LYS A 234 25.42 -10.15 -7.75
N ASN A 235 26.26 -9.22 -8.20
CA ASN A 235 25.80 -8.02 -8.86
C ASN A 235 25.32 -8.38 -10.27
N TYR A 236 24.13 -7.93 -10.62
CA TYR A 236 23.57 -8.07 -11.96
C TYR A 236 23.49 -6.69 -12.61
N THR A 237 23.91 -6.59 -13.86
CA THR A 237 23.48 -5.48 -14.71
C THR A 237 21.98 -5.57 -14.95
N TYR A 238 21.35 -4.46 -15.30
CA TYR A 238 19.92 -4.43 -15.61
C TYR A 238 19.54 -5.52 -16.64
N ILE A 239 20.31 -5.65 -17.71
CA ILE A 239 20.06 -6.64 -18.77
C ILE A 239 20.20 -8.08 -18.27
N GLU A 240 21.23 -8.38 -17.46
CA GLU A 240 21.37 -9.72 -16.87
C GLU A 240 20.21 -10.04 -15.94
N ALA A 241 19.74 -9.07 -15.14
CA ALA A 241 18.57 -9.26 -14.28
C ALA A 241 17.31 -9.57 -15.11
N LEU A 242 17.08 -8.83 -16.20
CA LEU A 242 15.95 -9.10 -17.10
C LEU A 242 16.02 -10.51 -17.70
N GLN A 243 17.21 -10.96 -18.11
CA GLN A 243 17.40 -12.30 -18.66
C GLN A 243 17.15 -13.39 -17.62
N GLU A 244 17.60 -13.21 -16.38
CA GLU A 244 17.34 -14.18 -15.31
C GLU A 244 15.85 -14.23 -14.92
N ILE A 245 15.17 -13.08 -14.85
CA ILE A 245 13.72 -13.00 -14.62
C ILE A 245 12.98 -13.73 -15.76
N GLN A 246 13.36 -13.46 -17.02
CA GLN A 246 12.76 -14.13 -18.17
C GLN A 246 12.91 -15.66 -18.12
N LYS A 247 14.10 -16.15 -17.78
CA LYS A 247 14.37 -17.58 -17.61
C LYS A 247 13.51 -18.19 -16.51
N SER A 248 13.24 -17.45 -15.42
CA SER A 248 12.38 -17.92 -14.32
C SER A 248 10.95 -18.25 -14.79
N TYR A 249 10.47 -17.58 -15.85
CA TYR A 249 9.15 -17.84 -16.44
C TYR A 249 9.10 -19.03 -17.40
N SER A 250 10.23 -19.71 -17.66
CA SER A 250 10.29 -20.83 -18.62
C SER A 250 9.35 -22.00 -18.30
N ARG A 251 8.87 -22.13 -17.05
CA ARG A 251 7.91 -23.15 -16.61
C ARG A 251 6.47 -22.63 -16.47
N MET A 252 6.25 -21.34 -16.74
CA MET A 252 4.94 -20.71 -16.70
C MET A 252 4.31 -20.72 -18.10
N ASP A 253 3.03 -20.36 -18.17
CA ASP A 253 2.33 -20.15 -19.43
C ASP A 253 3.06 -19.09 -20.28
N SER A 254 3.14 -19.29 -21.60
CA SER A 254 3.92 -18.43 -22.50
C SER A 254 3.49 -16.95 -22.44
N ARG A 255 2.23 -16.68 -22.08
CA ARG A 255 1.70 -15.33 -21.90
C ARG A 255 2.46 -14.52 -20.85
N PHE A 256 3.03 -15.15 -19.81
CA PHE A 256 3.85 -14.44 -18.83
C PHE A 256 5.11 -13.85 -19.46
N ASN A 257 5.76 -14.61 -20.33
CA ASN A 257 6.93 -14.14 -21.06
C ASN A 257 6.55 -13.06 -22.09
N GLU A 258 5.40 -13.18 -22.75
CA GLU A 258 4.89 -12.16 -23.67
C GLU A 258 4.62 -10.83 -22.95
N ILE A 259 3.94 -10.87 -21.80
CA ILE A 259 3.68 -9.69 -20.97
C ILE A 259 4.99 -9.09 -20.44
N PHE A 260 5.92 -9.94 -19.96
CA PHE A 260 7.21 -9.47 -19.48
C PHE A 260 7.99 -8.73 -20.57
N LEU A 261 8.05 -9.29 -21.78
CA LEU A 261 8.69 -8.65 -22.93
C LEU A 261 8.04 -7.30 -23.25
N MET A 262 6.71 -7.25 -23.29
CA MET A 262 5.97 -5.99 -23.48
C MET A 262 6.35 -4.95 -22.42
N MET A 263 6.42 -5.33 -21.14
CA MET A 263 6.77 -4.42 -20.05
C MET A 263 8.20 -3.86 -20.20
N VAL A 264 9.18 -4.72 -20.44
CA VAL A 264 10.60 -4.32 -20.50
C VAL A 264 10.96 -3.55 -21.78
N THR A 265 10.22 -3.75 -22.87
CA THR A 265 10.45 -3.03 -24.14
C THR A 265 9.52 -1.83 -24.34
N GLY A 266 8.43 -1.73 -23.58
CA GLY A 266 7.36 -0.74 -23.78
C GLY A 266 7.48 0.53 -22.93
N SER A 267 8.67 0.83 -22.38
CA SER A 267 8.91 1.99 -21.50
C SER A 267 8.04 2.02 -20.23
N PHE A 268 7.68 0.84 -19.71
CA PHE A 268 6.88 0.71 -18.48
C PHE A 268 7.72 0.62 -17.19
N ILE A 269 9.04 0.65 -17.31
CA ILE A 269 9.97 0.46 -16.19
C ILE A 269 10.85 1.69 -16.06
N ASP A 270 10.71 2.39 -14.94
CA ASP A 270 11.69 3.37 -14.49
C ASP A 270 12.77 2.66 -13.68
N VAL A 271 13.99 2.58 -14.23
CA VAL A 271 15.04 1.65 -13.79
C VAL A 271 15.93 2.26 -12.72
N TYR A 272 16.18 3.57 -12.79
CA TYR A 272 17.25 4.18 -12.03
C TYR A 272 16.70 4.95 -10.83
N PRO A 273 17.21 4.70 -9.61
CA PRO A 273 16.77 5.43 -8.44
C PRO A 273 17.15 6.90 -8.58
N ASP A 274 16.15 7.79 -8.54
CA ASP A 274 16.37 9.22 -8.32
C ASP A 274 16.61 9.46 -6.81
N PRO A 275 17.71 10.13 -6.41
CA PRO A 275 17.94 10.49 -5.01
C PRO A 275 16.80 11.29 -4.35
N ASN A 276 15.93 11.92 -5.16
CA ASN A 276 14.76 12.67 -4.73
C ASN A 276 13.45 11.87 -4.79
N MET A 277 13.46 10.60 -5.24
CA MET A 277 12.27 9.76 -5.29
C MET A 277 11.93 9.22 -3.90
N GLU A 278 10.66 9.40 -3.52
CA GLU A 278 10.13 9.09 -2.19
C GLU A 278 9.96 7.58 -1.94
N ASN A 279 9.79 6.76 -3.00
CA ASN A 279 9.75 5.30 -2.96
C ASN A 279 10.13 4.70 -4.32
N SER A 280 11.17 3.86 -4.37
CA SER A 280 11.72 3.29 -5.62
C SER A 280 11.06 1.99 -6.11
N GLN A 281 9.96 1.54 -5.49
CA GLN A 281 9.36 0.21 -5.77
C GLN A 281 7.86 0.22 -6.09
N GLU A 282 7.22 1.37 -6.30
CA GLU A 282 5.82 1.37 -6.73
C GLU A 282 5.69 1.09 -8.23
N VAL A 283 5.20 -0.10 -8.57
CA VAL A 283 4.64 -0.37 -9.89
C VAL A 283 3.18 0.09 -9.87
N THR A 284 2.89 1.25 -10.44
CA THR A 284 1.51 1.63 -10.74
C THR A 284 1.03 0.76 -11.90
N LEU A 285 0.39 -0.38 -11.60
CA LEU A 285 -0.39 -1.13 -12.58
C LEU A 285 -1.65 -0.31 -12.89
N THR A 286 -1.53 0.66 -13.80
CA THR A 286 -2.69 1.35 -14.36
C THR A 286 -3.55 0.30 -15.05
N ARG A 287 -4.74 0.02 -14.50
CA ARG A 287 -5.76 -0.85 -15.10
C ARG A 287 -6.19 -0.26 -16.44
N TYR A 288 -5.52 -0.65 -17.51
CA TYR A 288 -5.99 -0.51 -18.89
C TYR A 288 -6.03 -1.89 -19.57
N VAL A 289 -6.76 -2.84 -18.98
CA VAL A 289 -7.36 -3.95 -19.73
C VAL A 289 -8.61 -4.40 -18.98
N LEU A 290 -9.77 -3.98 -19.46
CA LEU A 290 -10.99 -4.77 -19.72
C LEU A 290 -12.06 -3.82 -20.28
#